data_AF-M2TV36-F1
#
_entry.id   AF-M2TV36-F1
#
_cell.length_a   1.000
_cell.length_b   1.000
_cell.length_c   1.000
_cell.angle_alpha   90.00
_cell.angle_beta   90.00
_cell.angle_gamma   90.00
#
_symmetry.space_group_name_H-M   'P 1'
#
loop_
_entity.id
_entity.type
_entity.pdbx_description
1 polymer ?
#
loop_
_entity_poly.entity_id
_entity_poly.type
_entity_poly.pdbx_seq_one_letter_code
_entity_poly.pdbx_strand_id
1 'polypeptide(L)'
;MARKHFEKFEAISSAVPAEDAFEAVIAIKRRDSDEDVHVFKVADGRRYDLASEADAIAEAALTKVIEVSDEGQLIWEEHAI
;
A
#
# COMPACT_ATOMS: atom_id res chain seq x y z
N MET A 1 8.00 -6.60 3.55
CA MET A 1 6.79 -6.83 2.75
C MET A 1 5.70 -7.55 3.56
N ALA A 2 4.66 -6.82 3.96
CA ALA A 2 3.47 -7.32 4.65
C ALA A 2 2.26 -7.43 3.70
N ARG A 3 1.30 -8.30 4.04
CA ARG A 3 0.08 -8.52 3.26
C ARG A 3 -1.14 -8.57 4.17
N LYS A 4 -2.26 -7.98 3.74
CA LYS A 4 -3.54 -8.02 4.42
C LYS A 4 -4.63 -8.46 3.46
N HIS A 5 -5.41 -9.46 3.86
CA HIS A 5 -6.54 -9.97 3.08
C HIS A 5 -7.83 -9.27 3.49
N PHE A 6 -8.57 -8.83 2.48
CA PHE A 6 -9.93 -8.32 2.58
C PHE A 6 -10.87 -9.26 1.81
N GLU A 7 -12.17 -9.00 1.88
CA GLU A 7 -13.18 -9.88 1.29
C GLU A 7 -12.92 -10.13 -0.21
N LYS A 8 -12.76 -9.06 -0.99
CA LYS A 8 -12.58 -9.10 -2.46
C LYS A 8 -11.17 -8.75 -2.92
N PHE A 9 -10.33 -8.24 -2.00
CA PHE A 9 -9.02 -7.67 -2.32
C PHE A 9 -7.92 -8.21 -1.42
N GLU A 10 -6.69 -8.15 -1.90
CA GLU A 10 -5.47 -8.30 -1.11
C GLU A 10 -4.71 -6.98 -1.19
N ALA A 11 -4.31 -6.43 -0.04
CA ALA A 11 -3.40 -5.29 0.03
C ALA A 11 -2.00 -5.76 0.41
N ILE A 12 -0.99 -5.22 -0.27
CA ILE A 12 0.40 -5.62 -0.17
C ILE A 12 1.24 -4.35 0.03
N SER A 13 1.98 -4.27 1.13
CA SER A 13 2.94 -3.18 1.32
C SER A 13 4.14 -3.39 0.42
N SER A 14 4.70 -2.33 -0.15
CA SER A 14 5.89 -2.45 -0.99
C SER A 14 6.69 -1.16 -1.02
N ALA A 15 7.98 -1.29 -1.32
CA ALA A 15 8.84 -0.19 -1.73
C ALA A 15 9.04 -0.27 -3.25
N VAL A 16 8.75 0.82 -3.95
CA VAL A 16 8.98 0.92 -5.40
C VAL A 16 10.10 1.89 -5.72
N PRO A 17 10.98 1.58 -6.69
CA PRO A 17 11.99 2.53 -7.15
C PRO A 17 11.33 3.78 -7.74
N ALA A 18 11.84 4.96 -7.38
CA ALA A 18 11.40 6.25 -7.88
C ALA A 18 12.63 7.14 -8.12
N GLU A 19 13.07 7.21 -9.38
CA GLU A 19 14.30 7.90 -9.79
C GLU A 19 15.54 7.38 -9.04
N ASP A 20 16.15 8.22 -8.19
CA ASP A 20 17.31 7.94 -7.36
C ASP A 20 16.95 7.51 -5.92
N ALA A 21 15.66 7.30 -5.65
CA ALA A 21 15.12 6.98 -4.35
C ALA A 21 14.05 5.88 -4.41
N PHE A 22 13.36 5.65 -3.30
CA PHE A 22 12.27 4.70 -3.15
C PHE A 22 11.02 5.38 -2.60
N GLU A 23 9.84 4.96 -3.05
CA GLU A 23 8.56 5.40 -2.51
C GLU A 23 7.87 4.24 -1.79
N ALA A 24 7.24 4.56 -0.66
CA ALA A 24 6.40 3.63 0.06
C ALA A 24 5.02 3.55 -0.60
N VAL A 25 4.56 2.34 -0.92
CA VAL A 25 3.27 2.12 -1.58
C VAL A 25 2.50 0.95 -0.98
N ILE A 26 1.19 0.97 -1.16
CA ILE A 26 0.30 -0.18 -0.94
C ILE A 26 -0.32 -0.54 -2.28
N ALA A 27 -0.04 -1.76 -2.75
CA ALA A 27 -0.71 -2.32 -3.92
C ALA A 27 -1.95 -3.10 -3.47
N ILE A 28 -3.09 -2.86 -4.10
CA ILE A 28 -4.27 -3.71 -3.97
C ILE A 28 -4.43 -4.56 -5.22
N LYS A 29 -4.77 -5.82 -5.03
CA LYS A 29 -5.11 -6.76 -6.09
C LYS A 29 -6.47 -7.37 -5.79
N ARG A 30 -7.36 -7.40 -6.79
CA ARG A 30 -8.63 -8.13 -6.66
C ARG A 30 -8.37 -9.64 -6.66
N ARG A 31 -9.03 -10.40 -5.79
CA ARG A 31 -8.74 -11.85 -5.62
C ARG A 31 -9.25 -12.69 -6.79
N ASP A 32 -10.33 -12.26 -7.43
CA ASP A 32 -11.02 -13.01 -8.51
C ASP A 32 -10.68 -12.50 -9.91
N SER A 33 -9.73 -11.57 -10.05
CA SER A 33 -9.31 -11.02 -11.34
C SER A 33 -7.81 -10.76 -11.36
N ASP A 34 -7.17 -11.08 -12.48
CA ASP A 34 -5.75 -10.75 -12.72
C ASP A 34 -5.55 -9.35 -13.32
N GLU A 35 -6.62 -8.62 -13.67
CA GLU A 35 -6.51 -7.43 -14.53
C GLU A 35 -6.35 -6.09 -13.79
N ASP A 36 -6.63 -6.00 -12.49
CA ASP A 36 -6.61 -4.71 -11.78
C ASP A 36 -5.76 -4.73 -10.51
N VAL A 37 -4.51 -4.28 -10.64
CA VAL A 37 -3.66 -3.89 -9.52
C VAL A 37 -3.64 -2.36 -9.42
N HIS A 38 -4.13 -1.83 -8.31
CA HIS A 38 -4.06 -0.39 -8.05
C HIS A 38 -2.98 -0.11 -7.02
N VAL A 39 -2.18 0.92 -7.23
CA VAL A 39 -1.05 1.28 -6.36
C VAL A 39 -1.33 2.63 -5.72
N PHE A 40 -1.29 2.66 -4.39
CA PHE A 40 -1.49 3.85 -3.57
C PHE A 40 -0.16 4.26 -2.97
N LYS A 41 0.28 5.49 -3.23
CA LYS A 41 1.41 6.09 -2.51
C LYS A 41 1.00 6.38 -1.07
N VAL A 42 1.88 6.11 -0.13
CA VAL A 42 1.68 6.46 1.29
C VAL A 42 2.65 7.55 1.72
N ALA A 43 2.46 8.10 2.92
CA ALA A 43 3.29 9.18 3.47
C ALA A 43 3.41 10.38 2.53
N ASP A 44 2.32 10.76 1.86
CA ASP A 44 2.23 11.84 0.87
C ASP A 44 3.24 11.73 -0.29
N GLY A 45 3.66 10.52 -0.62
CA GLY A 45 4.65 10.28 -1.69
C GLY A 45 6.06 10.74 -1.32
N ARG A 46 6.40 10.79 -0.03
CA ARG A 46 7.78 10.98 0.42
C ARG A 46 8.69 9.92 -0.20
N ARG A 47 9.88 10.39 -0.59
CA ARG A 47 10.96 9.56 -1.14
C ARG A 47 11.96 9.21 -0.04
N TYR A 48 12.53 8.01 -0.11
CA TYR A 48 13.47 7.44 0.85
C TYR A 48 14.72 6.96 0.13
N ASP A 49 15.89 7.11 0.75
CA ASP A 49 17.16 6.71 0.13
C ASP A 49 17.29 5.18 0.06
N LEU A 50 16.67 4.47 1.01
CA LEU A 50 16.73 3.02 1.11
C LEU A 50 15.37 2.35 0.89
N ALA A 51 15.37 1.27 0.10
CA ALA A 51 14.20 0.43 -0.10
C ALA A 51 13.61 -0.10 1.22
N SER A 52 14.47 -0.42 2.21
CA SER A 52 14.04 -0.89 3.52
C SER A 52 13.31 0.18 4.34
N GLU A 53 13.66 1.45 4.16
CA GLU A 53 12.96 2.56 4.82
C GLU A 53 11.56 2.73 4.24
N ALA A 54 11.46 2.77 2.90
CA ALA A 54 10.19 2.82 2.21
C ALA A 54 9.30 1.60 2.55
N ASP A 55 9.87 0.39 2.63
CA ASP A 55 9.11 -0.83 2.97
C ASP A 55 8.59 -0.77 4.41
N ALA A 56 9.40 -0.31 5.38
CA ALA A 56 8.96 -0.15 6.76
C ALA A 56 7.81 0.87 6.89
N ILE A 57 7.85 1.94 6.12
CA ILE A 57 6.78 2.94 6.09
C ILE A 57 5.51 2.36 5.43
N ALA A 58 5.66 1.62 4.33
CA ALA A 58 4.54 0.95 3.68
C ALA A 58 3.89 -0.09 4.61
N GLU A 59 4.68 -0.86 5.35
CA GLU A 59 4.20 -1.80 6.36
C GLU A 59 3.44 -1.09 7.48
N ALA A 60 4.01 -0.02 8.03
CA ALA A 60 3.38 0.78 9.07
C ALA A 60 2.11 1.50 8.58
N ALA A 61 2.02 1.85 7.30
CA ALA A 61 0.80 2.37 6.70
C ALA A 61 -0.26 1.26 6.52
N LEU A 62 0.15 0.06 6.08
CA LEU A 62 -0.76 -1.06 5.85
C LEU A 62 -1.48 -1.49 7.14
N THR A 63 -0.85 -1.40 8.31
CA THR A 63 -1.50 -1.71 9.59
C THR A 63 -2.70 -0.80 9.88
N LYS A 64 -2.68 0.43 9.37
CA LYS A 64 -3.73 1.44 9.53
C LYS A 64 -4.87 1.32 8.52
N VAL A 65 -4.71 0.51 7.47
CA VAL A 65 -5.79 0.24 6.52
C VAL A 65 -6.78 -0.72 7.19
N ILE A 66 -8.02 -0.28 7.40
CA ILE A 66 -9.05 -1.09 8.06
C ILE A 66 -9.85 -1.93 7.06
N GLU A 67 -10.06 -1.44 5.84
CA GLU A 67 -10.87 -2.09 4.81
C GLU A 67 -10.48 -1.60 3.39
N VAL A 68 -10.97 -2.30 2.36
CA VAL A 68 -10.91 -1.85 0.96
C VAL A 68 -12.34 -1.79 0.44
N SER A 69 -12.74 -0.64 -0.10
CA SER A 69 -14.07 -0.45 -0.65
C SER A 69 -14.31 -1.33 -1.89
N ASP A 70 -15.57 -1.50 -2.29
CA ASP A 70 -15.93 -2.24 -3.51
C ASP A 70 -15.32 -1.65 -4.79
N GLU A 71 -14.97 -0.37 -4.77
CA GLU A 71 -14.29 0.34 -5.87
C GLU A 71 -12.76 0.19 -5.82
N GLY A 72 -12.23 -0.58 -4.86
CA GLY A 72 -10.79 -0.72 -4.68
C GLY A 72 -10.14 0.53 -4.07
N GLN A 73 -10.79 1.21 -3.13
CA GLN A 73 -10.18 2.32 -2.39
C GLN A 73 -9.78 1.89 -0.98
N LEU A 74 -8.60 2.31 -0.51
CA LEU A 74 -8.16 2.05 0.86
C LEU A 74 -9.00 2.86 1.86
N ILE A 75 -9.60 2.17 2.83
CA ILE A 75 -10.28 2.77 3.97
C ILE A 75 -9.32 2.69 5.16
N TRP A 76 -9.06 3.83 5.77
CA TRP A 76 -8.08 3.98 6.84
C TRP A 76 -8.75 4.10 8.21
N GLU A 77 -8.02 3.77 9.28
CA GLU A 77 -8.45 4.09 10.65
C GLU A 77 -8.63 5.60 10.84
N GLU A 78 -9.46 5.98 11.79
CA GLU A 78 -9.64 7.37 12.18
C GLU A 78 -8.30 7.95 12.67
N HIS A 79 -7.84 9.06 12.07
CA HIS A 79 -6.53 9.71 12.31
C HIS A 79 -5.28 8.98 11.76
N ALA A 80 -5.43 8.08 10.78
CA ALA A 80 -4.32 7.33 10.20
C ALA A 80 -3.26 8.18 9.47
N ILE A 81 -3.66 9.32 8.90
CA ILE A 81 -2.89 10.13 7.94
C ILE A 81 -2.91 11.60 8.35
#